data_AF-A0A7X7RK11-F1
#
_entry.id   AF-A0A7X7RK11-F1
#
_cell.length_a   1.000
_cell.length_b   1.000
_cell.length_c   1.000
_cell.angle_alpha   90.00
_cell.angle_beta   90.00
_cell.angle_gamma   90.00
#
_symmetry.space_group_name_H-M   'P 1'
#
loop_
_entity.id
_entity.type
_entity.pdbx_description
1 polymer ?
#
loop_
_entity_poly.entity_id
_entity_poly.type
_entity_poly.pdbx_seq_one_letter_code
_entity_poly.pdbx_strand_id
1 'polypeptide(L)'
;SVKESSNSPKLKLETVRGPEYKDSRYGSGAAGYWGAINLEFELNNKKDEWIDELEVYCKILIETKDGKGLVLENSFFFIDVCCGDKNRVVLYIPPTFFRRHLEVNRPDMKKTNVYMELRVDGAPIHRTPIVETNTRIPRDWYKMTDRYRTLTNIILLKSKTPFAPLDYDYYILERPGQ
;
A
#
# COMPACT_ATOMS: atom_id res chain seq x y z
N SER A 1 -18.70 -7.39 15.23
CA SER A 1 -18.17 -7.96 13.98
C SER A 1 -18.19 -6.87 12.94
N VAL A 2 -17.04 -6.60 12.30
CA VAL A 2 -16.91 -5.52 11.33
C VAL A 2 -17.62 -5.89 10.03
N LYS A 3 -18.42 -4.99 9.46
CA LYS A 3 -19.20 -5.23 8.25
C LYS A 3 -18.57 -4.53 7.04
N GLU A 4 -18.59 -5.24 5.92
CA GLU A 4 -18.18 -4.72 4.61
C GLU A 4 -19.06 -3.54 4.17
N SER A 5 -18.42 -2.46 3.68
CA SER A 5 -19.12 -1.32 3.10
C SER A 5 -19.84 -1.68 1.81
N SER A 6 -20.99 -1.04 1.55
CA SER A 6 -21.63 -1.07 0.23
C SER A 6 -20.78 -0.35 -0.83
N ASN A 7 -19.87 0.52 -0.40
CA ASN A 7 -18.84 1.12 -1.24
C ASN A 7 -17.63 0.19 -1.32
N SER A 8 -17.34 -0.31 -2.51
CA SER A 8 -16.11 -1.07 -2.75
C SER A 8 -14.87 -0.20 -2.48
N PRO A 9 -13.82 -0.74 -1.83
CA PRO A 9 -12.55 -0.06 -1.69
C PRO A 9 -12.00 0.38 -3.06
N LYS A 10 -11.44 1.58 -3.12
CA LYS A 10 -10.84 2.14 -4.33
C LYS A 10 -9.32 2.10 -4.20
N LEU A 11 -8.71 1.31 -5.06
CA LEU A 11 -7.26 1.18 -5.15
C LEU A 11 -6.75 2.03 -6.31
N LYS A 12 -5.70 2.84 -6.07
CA LYS A 12 -5.08 3.68 -7.08
C LYS A 12 -3.56 3.57 -7.00
N LEU A 13 -2.95 3.21 -8.13
CA LEU A 13 -1.50 3.04 -8.26
C LEU A 13 -0.90 4.20 -9.05
N GLU A 14 0.08 4.90 -8.47
CA GLU A 14 0.62 6.13 -9.06
C GLU A 14 2.13 6.24 -8.91
N THR A 15 2.77 6.83 -9.90
CA THR A 15 4.18 7.24 -9.79
C THR A 15 4.24 8.69 -9.33
N VAL A 16 4.77 8.92 -8.13
CA VAL A 16 4.85 10.26 -7.53
C VAL A 16 6.30 10.70 -7.39
N ARG A 17 6.56 12.00 -7.63
CA ARG A 17 7.90 12.57 -7.40
C ARG A 17 8.05 12.86 -5.92
N GLY A 18 9.17 12.46 -5.34
CA GLY A 18 9.49 12.85 -3.96
C GLY A 18 9.63 14.37 -3.83
N PRO A 19 9.21 14.95 -2.69
CA PRO A 19 9.29 16.38 -2.46
C PRO A 19 10.74 16.87 -2.47
N GLU A 20 10.94 18.07 -3.01
CA GLU A 20 12.21 18.78 -2.93
C GLU A 20 12.16 19.71 -1.72
N TYR A 21 12.80 19.30 -0.63
CA TYR A 21 12.97 20.16 0.54
C TYR A 21 14.19 21.06 0.36
N LYS A 22 14.01 22.36 0.61
CA LYS A 22 15.13 23.32 0.65
C LYS A 22 16.06 23.07 1.84
N ASP A 23 15.55 22.44 2.90
CA ASP A 23 16.27 22.15 4.13
C ASP A 23 16.94 20.77 4.03
N SER A 24 18.26 20.73 4.17
CA SER A 24 19.10 19.53 4.00
C SER A 24 18.82 18.42 5.02
N ARG A 25 18.07 18.73 6.10
CA ARG A 25 17.70 17.78 7.16
C ARG A 25 16.83 16.62 6.68
N TYR A 26 16.10 16.78 5.57
CA TYR A 26 15.24 15.73 5.00
C TYR A 26 15.95 14.83 3.98
N GLY A 27 17.24 15.09 3.70
CA GLY A 27 18.14 14.19 2.97
C GLY A 27 17.84 14.00 1.46
N SER A 28 18.88 13.65 0.70
CA SER A 28 18.79 13.29 -0.73
C SER A 28 18.03 11.99 -1.01
N GLY A 29 17.69 11.22 0.04
CA GLY A 29 16.81 10.06 -0.04
C GLY A 29 15.39 10.40 -0.50
N ALA A 30 15.02 11.69 -0.45
CA ALA A 30 13.78 12.21 -1.02
C ALA A 30 13.76 12.28 -2.55
N ALA A 31 14.93 12.34 -3.19
CA ALA A 31 15.03 12.56 -4.62
C ALA A 31 14.69 11.30 -5.43
N GLY A 32 13.72 11.42 -6.33
CA GLY A 32 13.36 10.38 -7.29
C GLY A 32 11.86 10.17 -7.44
N TYR A 33 11.49 9.15 -8.22
CA TYR A 33 10.11 8.74 -8.38
C TYR A 33 9.81 7.51 -7.53
N TRP A 34 8.79 7.65 -6.70
CA TRP A 34 8.25 6.65 -5.80
C TRP A 34 7.04 5.98 -6.44
N GLY A 35 6.80 4.72 -6.08
CA GLY A 35 5.53 4.05 -6.35
C GLY A 35 4.60 4.28 -5.18
N ALA A 36 3.43 4.86 -5.41
CA ALA A 36 2.40 5.10 -4.40
C ALA A 36 1.21 4.16 -4.64
N ILE A 37 0.73 3.54 -3.58
CA ILE A 37 -0.45 2.67 -3.55
C ILE A 37 -1.43 3.32 -2.59
N ASN A 38 -2.50 3.88 -3.13
CA ASN A 38 -3.54 4.55 -2.36
C ASN A 38 -4.75 3.64 -2.26
N LEU A 39 -5.18 3.36 -1.04
CA LEU A 39 -6.41 2.61 -0.77
C LEU A 39 -7.39 3.52 -0.03
N GLU A 40 -8.52 3.82 -0.66
CA GLU A 40 -9.66 4.46 -0.02
C GLU A 40 -10.72 3.41 0.30
N PHE A 41 -11.30 3.47 1.50
CA PHE A 41 -12.32 2.53 1.95
C PHE A 41 -13.22 3.15 3.00
N GLU A 42 -14.30 2.44 3.33
CA GLU A 42 -15.25 2.79 4.36
C GLU A 42 -15.60 1.52 5.13
N LEU A 43 -15.86 1.64 6.44
CA LEU A 43 -16.23 0.53 7.30
C LEU A 43 -17.68 0.70 7.73
N ASN A 44 -18.50 -0.33 7.53
CA ASN A 44 -19.97 -0.27 7.61
C ASN A 44 -20.53 -0.56 9.01
N ASN A 45 -19.70 -0.47 10.04
CA ASN A 45 -20.18 -0.61 11.42
C ASN A 45 -21.04 0.60 11.80
N LYS A 46 -21.57 0.61 13.02
CA LYS A 46 -22.37 1.75 13.48
C LYS A 46 -21.50 3.00 13.38
N LYS A 47 -22.05 4.09 12.84
CA LYS A 47 -21.38 5.39 12.82
C LYS A 47 -20.86 5.72 14.23
N ASP A 48 -19.65 6.25 14.31
CA ASP A 48 -18.93 6.58 15.56
C ASP A 48 -18.45 5.36 16.38
N GLU A 49 -18.51 4.15 15.81
CA GLU A 49 -17.80 2.97 16.35
C GLU A 49 -16.33 3.03 15.97
N TRP A 50 -15.46 2.71 16.92
CA TRP A 50 -14.01 2.73 16.74
C TRP A 50 -13.47 1.32 16.66
N ILE A 51 -12.52 1.11 15.76
CA ILE A 51 -11.72 -0.11 15.68
C ILE A 51 -10.34 0.22 16.24
N ASP A 52 -9.99 -0.46 17.32
CA ASP A 52 -8.72 -0.28 18.03
C ASP A 52 -7.52 -0.57 17.12
N GLU A 53 -7.63 -1.62 16.29
CA GLU A 53 -6.57 -2.01 15.36
C GLU A 53 -7.13 -2.56 14.04
N LEU A 54 -6.65 -2.00 12.94
CA LEU A 54 -6.89 -2.41 11.57
C LEU A 54 -5.57 -2.85 10.93
N GLU A 55 -5.50 -4.08 10.44
CA GLU A 55 -4.40 -4.56 9.63
C GLU A 55 -4.70 -4.33 8.13
N VAL A 56 -3.73 -3.76 7.43
CA VAL A 56 -3.66 -3.70 5.97
C VAL A 56 -2.58 -4.68 5.54
N TYR A 57 -3.00 -5.87 5.11
CA TYR A 57 -2.12 -6.86 4.51
C TYR A 57 -2.04 -6.62 2.99
N CYS A 58 -0.83 -6.68 2.43
CA CYS A 58 -0.66 -6.48 0.99
C CYS A 58 0.38 -7.42 0.38
N LYS A 59 0.10 -7.82 -0.86
CA LYS A 59 1.04 -8.45 -1.78
C LYS A 59 1.13 -7.62 -3.06
N ILE A 60 2.33 -7.42 -3.57
CA ILE A 60 2.58 -6.66 -4.79
C ILE A 60 3.46 -7.48 -5.73
N LEU A 61 2.94 -7.86 -6.89
CA LEU A 61 3.71 -8.52 -7.93
C LEU A 61 4.23 -7.50 -8.94
N ILE A 62 5.55 -7.50 -9.10
CA ILE A 62 6.27 -6.67 -10.06
C ILE A 62 7.10 -7.58 -10.96
N GLU A 63 6.88 -7.47 -12.27
CA GLU A 63 7.70 -8.15 -13.26
C GLU A 63 9.06 -7.46 -13.38
N THR A 64 10.14 -8.21 -13.20
CA THR A 64 11.51 -7.73 -13.44
C THR A 64 11.84 -7.74 -14.93
N LYS A 65 12.94 -7.06 -15.29
CA LYS A 65 13.44 -7.00 -16.67
C LYS A 65 13.70 -8.40 -17.27
N ASP A 66 14.12 -9.35 -16.44
CA ASP A 66 14.42 -10.73 -16.84
C ASP A 66 13.15 -11.59 -16.99
N GLY A 67 11.96 -10.99 -16.91
CA GLY A 67 10.66 -11.68 -16.96
C GLY A 67 10.34 -12.46 -15.68
N LYS A 68 11.20 -12.41 -14.65
CA LYS A 68 10.94 -13.04 -13.34
C LYS A 68 10.04 -12.13 -12.51
N GLY A 69 9.06 -12.70 -11.81
CA GLY A 69 8.25 -11.94 -10.85
C GLY A 69 8.95 -11.78 -9.50
N LEU A 70 8.84 -10.60 -8.91
CA LEU A 70 9.13 -10.35 -7.50
C LEU A 70 7.83 -10.04 -6.78
N VAL A 71 7.66 -10.62 -5.60
CA VAL A 71 6.54 -10.30 -4.71
C VAL A 71 7.05 -9.46 -3.56
N LEU A 72 6.43 -8.32 -3.31
CA LEU A 72 6.58 -7.57 -2.07
C LEU A 72 5.43 -7.95 -1.15
N GLU A 73 5.73 -8.28 0.10
CA GLU A 73 4.72 -8.72 1.06
C GLU A 73 4.94 -8.05 2.42
N ASN A 74 3.91 -7.36 2.92
CA ASN A 74 3.95 -6.65 4.20
C ASN A 74 2.54 -6.54 4.81
N SER A 75 2.48 -6.51 6.14
CA SER A 75 1.32 -6.07 6.93
C SER A 75 1.62 -4.74 7.60
N PHE A 76 0.62 -3.85 7.62
CA PHE A 76 0.68 -2.56 8.29
C PHE A 76 -0.51 -2.40 9.22
N PHE A 77 -0.31 -1.80 10.38
CA PHE A 77 -1.32 -1.70 11.42
C PHE A 77 -1.70 -0.23 11.66
N PHE A 78 -2.99 0.04 11.72
CA PHE A 78 -3.54 1.35 11.99
C PHE A 78 -4.42 1.27 13.22
N ILE A 79 -4.41 2.31 14.04
CA ILE A 79 -5.15 2.36 15.30
C ILE A 79 -6.20 3.47 15.26
N ASP A 80 -7.17 3.38 16.15
CA ASP A 80 -8.25 4.36 16.31
C ASP A 80 -8.94 4.66 14.97
N VAL A 81 -9.42 3.62 14.27
CA VAL A 81 -10.09 3.76 12.97
C VAL A 81 -11.59 3.94 13.17
N CYS A 82 -12.10 5.12 12.79
CA CYS A 82 -13.52 5.44 12.90
C CYS A 82 -14.35 4.80 11.78
N CYS A 83 -15.47 4.17 12.16
CA CYS A 83 -16.43 3.58 11.23
C CYS A 83 -17.45 4.61 10.72
N GLY A 84 -17.92 4.42 9.48
CA GLY A 84 -18.80 5.37 8.79
C GLY A 84 -18.08 6.57 8.16
N ASP A 85 -16.79 6.75 8.43
CA ASP A 85 -15.95 7.75 7.76
C ASP A 85 -15.22 7.16 6.55
N LYS A 86 -14.87 8.03 5.60
CA LYS A 86 -13.98 7.68 4.49
C LYS A 86 -12.56 7.63 5.00
N ASN A 87 -11.99 6.43 5.00
CA ASN A 87 -10.63 6.16 5.43
C ASN A 87 -9.70 6.05 4.22
N ARG A 88 -8.43 6.42 4.41
CA ARG A 88 -7.42 6.37 3.35
C ARG A 88 -6.06 5.93 3.89
N VAL A 89 -5.50 4.90 3.27
CA VAL A 89 -4.13 4.40 3.48
C VAL A 89 -3.28 4.74 2.27
N VAL A 90 -2.02 5.12 2.48
CA VAL A 90 -1.03 5.21 1.41
C VAL A 90 0.23 4.48 1.78
N LEU A 91 0.64 3.59 0.88
CA LEU A 91 1.87 2.81 0.97
C LEU A 91 2.82 3.23 -0.16
N TYR A 92 4.11 3.15 0.11
CA TYR A 92 5.16 3.62 -0.79
C TYR A 92 6.20 2.55 -1.09
N ILE A 93 6.66 2.48 -2.33
CA ILE A 93 7.82 1.70 -2.76
C ILE A 93 8.96 2.68 -3.08
N PRO A 94 10.16 2.52 -2.48
CA PRO A 94 11.23 3.49 -2.63
C PRO A 94 11.88 3.47 -4.02
N PRO A 95 12.42 4.61 -4.51
CA PRO A 95 13.12 4.70 -5.80
C PRO A 95 14.29 3.73 -5.91
N THR A 96 14.97 3.45 -4.79
CA THR A 96 16.08 2.50 -4.71
C THR A 96 15.67 1.08 -5.09
N PHE A 97 14.45 0.66 -4.77
CA PHE A 97 13.92 -0.64 -5.18
C PHE A 97 13.83 -0.73 -6.71
N PHE A 98 13.19 0.26 -7.35
CA PHE A 98 13.02 0.26 -8.80
C PHE A 98 14.35 0.35 -9.55
N ARG A 99 15.29 1.16 -9.07
CA ARG A 99 16.64 1.22 -9.64
C ARG A 99 17.36 -0.12 -9.54
N ARG A 100 17.28 -0.77 -8.38
CA ARG A 100 18.01 -2.03 -8.12
C ARG A 100 17.43 -3.23 -8.86
N HIS A 101 16.11 -3.32 -8.97
CA HIS A 101 15.44 -4.53 -9.44
C HIS A 101 14.86 -4.42 -10.85
N LEU A 102 14.56 -3.19 -11.31
CA LEU A 102 13.97 -2.94 -12.63
C LEU A 102 14.86 -2.08 -13.53
N GLU A 103 15.97 -1.54 -13.02
CA GLU A 103 16.86 -0.61 -13.75
C GLU A 103 16.14 0.64 -14.27
N VAL A 104 15.12 1.12 -13.56
CA VAL A 104 14.37 2.34 -13.91
C VAL A 104 14.43 3.39 -12.82
N ASN A 105 14.50 4.66 -13.22
CA ASN A 105 14.43 5.81 -12.33
C ASN A 105 13.00 6.31 -12.10
N ARG A 106 12.08 5.97 -13.01
CA ARG A 106 10.66 6.32 -12.95
C ARG A 106 9.83 5.04 -13.14
N PRO A 107 9.22 4.48 -12.09
CA PRO A 107 8.40 3.28 -12.23
C PRO A 107 7.16 3.56 -13.07
N ASP A 108 6.68 2.54 -13.78
CA ASP A 108 5.36 2.52 -14.40
C ASP A 108 4.42 1.67 -13.54
N MET A 109 3.70 2.33 -12.63
CA MET A 109 2.83 1.65 -11.67
C MET A 109 1.64 0.93 -12.34
N LYS A 110 1.32 1.22 -13.61
CA LYS A 110 0.29 0.48 -14.36
C LYS A 110 0.67 -0.97 -14.65
N LYS A 111 1.96 -1.30 -14.55
CA LYS A 111 2.47 -2.67 -14.71
C LYS A 111 2.52 -3.44 -13.39
N THR A 112 2.24 -2.78 -12.28
CA THR A 112 2.24 -3.38 -10.94
C THR A 112 0.90 -4.06 -10.69
N ASN A 113 0.93 -5.23 -10.06
CA ASN A 113 -0.28 -5.96 -9.67
C ASN A 113 -0.33 -5.99 -8.15
N VAL A 114 -1.46 -5.61 -7.58
CA VAL A 114 -1.63 -5.43 -6.14
C VAL A 114 -2.79 -6.27 -5.66
N TYR A 115 -2.60 -6.92 -4.53
CA TYR A 115 -3.62 -7.56 -3.74
C TYR A 115 -3.53 -6.99 -2.32
N MET A 116 -4.67 -6.60 -1.76
CA MET A 116 -4.78 -6.07 -0.40
C MET A 116 -5.95 -6.70 0.34
N GLU A 117 -5.79 -6.83 1.64
CA GLU A 117 -6.85 -7.17 2.58
C GLU A 117 -6.86 -6.17 3.72
N LEU A 118 -8.07 -5.73 4.08
CA LEU A 118 -8.34 -5.08 5.35
C LEU A 118 -8.76 -6.17 6.33
N ARG A 119 -8.04 -6.28 7.45
CA ARG A 119 -8.25 -7.33 8.45
C ARG A 119 -8.44 -6.73 9.84
N VAL A 120 -9.30 -7.36 10.62
CA VAL A 120 -9.50 -7.08 12.06
C VAL A 120 -9.44 -8.41 12.78
N ASP A 121 -8.70 -8.46 13.89
CA ASP A 121 -8.41 -9.69 14.63
C ASP A 121 -7.82 -10.81 13.73
N GLY A 122 -7.01 -10.42 12.73
CA GLY A 122 -6.39 -11.32 11.76
C GLY A 122 -7.35 -11.88 10.68
N ALA A 123 -8.63 -11.50 10.69
CA ALA A 123 -9.63 -11.96 9.73
C ALA A 123 -9.96 -10.87 8.69
N PRO A 124 -10.02 -11.20 7.37
CA PRO A 124 -10.44 -10.26 6.35
C PRO A 124 -11.87 -9.75 6.56
N ILE A 125 -12.05 -8.42 6.45
CA ILE A 125 -13.36 -7.76 6.56
C ILE A 125 -14.15 -7.91 5.25
N HIS A 126 -13.46 -7.85 4.11
CA HIS A 126 -14.09 -7.93 2.78
C HIS A 126 -14.25 -9.37 2.32
N ARG A 127 -15.41 -9.69 1.74
CA ARG A 127 -15.64 -11.01 1.14
C ARG A 127 -14.85 -11.22 -0.14
N THR A 128 -14.62 -10.12 -0.86
CA THR A 128 -13.87 -10.11 -2.13
C THR A 128 -12.53 -9.44 -1.91
N PRO A 129 -11.42 -10.02 -2.38
CA PRO A 129 -10.11 -9.40 -2.23
C PRO A 129 -10.02 -8.12 -3.04
N ILE A 130 -9.28 -7.14 -2.51
CA ILE A 130 -9.02 -5.87 -3.17
C ILE A 130 -7.85 -6.09 -4.13
N VAL A 131 -8.13 -6.15 -5.43
CA VAL A 131 -7.13 -6.51 -6.45
C VAL A 131 -7.12 -5.48 -7.58
N GLU A 132 -5.92 -4.99 -7.90
CA GLU A 132 -5.62 -4.29 -9.14
C GLU A 132 -4.62 -5.16 -9.92
N THR A 133 -4.99 -5.59 -11.12
CA THR A 133 -4.13 -6.45 -11.94
C THR A 133 -4.12 -5.96 -13.38
N ASN A 134 -2.96 -6.01 -14.01
CA ASN A 134 -2.87 -5.81 -15.45
C ASN A 134 -3.52 -7.00 -16.18
N THR A 135 -3.88 -6.80 -17.45
CA THR A 135 -4.64 -7.78 -18.23
C THR A 135 -3.88 -9.07 -18.56
N ARG A 136 -2.55 -9.10 -18.38
CA ARG A 136 -1.70 -10.26 -18.69
C ARG A 136 -1.53 -11.21 -17.51
N ILE A 137 -1.83 -10.74 -16.31
CA ILE A 137 -1.63 -11.48 -15.07
C ILE A 137 -2.97 -12.08 -14.60
N PRO A 138 -3.02 -13.38 -14.23
CA PRO A 138 -4.23 -13.99 -13.68
C PRO A 138 -4.75 -13.24 -12.46
N ARG A 139 -6.07 -13.04 -12.35
CA ARG A 139 -6.67 -12.29 -11.23
C ARG A 139 -6.34 -12.87 -9.85
N ASP A 140 -6.09 -14.16 -9.77
CA ASP A 140 -5.78 -14.91 -8.56
C ASP A 140 -4.27 -15.13 -8.34
N TRP A 141 -3.40 -14.37 -9.03
CA TRP A 141 -1.94 -14.49 -8.92
C TRP A 141 -1.42 -14.50 -7.47
N TYR A 142 -2.11 -13.80 -6.56
CA TYR A 142 -1.78 -13.67 -5.14
C TYR A 142 -1.87 -14.98 -4.35
N LYS A 143 -2.54 -16.00 -4.90
CA LYS A 143 -2.57 -17.38 -4.39
C LYS A 143 -1.39 -18.24 -4.85
N MET A 144 -0.65 -17.77 -5.85
CA MET A 144 0.44 -18.50 -6.50
C MET A 144 1.77 -17.77 -6.28
N THR A 145 2.01 -17.25 -5.08
CA THR A 145 3.22 -16.45 -4.79
C THR A 145 4.46 -17.27 -4.53
N ASP A 146 4.32 -18.56 -4.20
CA ASP A 146 5.44 -19.44 -3.83
C ASP A 146 6.45 -19.67 -4.96
N ARG A 147 6.04 -19.42 -6.21
CA ARG A 147 6.91 -19.48 -7.39
C ARG A 147 7.75 -18.22 -7.60
N TYR A 148 7.50 -17.15 -6.85
CA TYR A 148 8.22 -15.89 -6.95
C TYR A 148 9.14 -15.71 -5.77
N ARG A 149 10.22 -14.96 -5.98
CA ARG A 149 11.04 -14.49 -4.86
C ARG A 149 10.26 -13.40 -4.13
N THR A 150 10.00 -13.64 -2.84
CA THR A 150 9.35 -12.67 -1.96
C THR A 150 10.38 -11.79 -1.24
N LEU A 151 10.10 -10.50 -1.16
CA LEU A 151 10.83 -9.52 -0.38
C LEU A 151 9.88 -8.89 0.63
N THR A 152 10.29 -8.84 1.89
CA THR A 152 9.57 -8.17 2.96
C THR A 152 10.25 -6.85 3.32
N ASN A 153 9.52 -5.94 3.96
CA ASN A 153 10.03 -4.67 4.48
C ASN A 153 10.54 -3.69 3.42
N ILE A 154 10.07 -3.85 2.17
CA ILE A 154 10.34 -2.91 1.08
C ILE A 154 9.26 -1.82 1.00
N ILE A 155 8.03 -2.17 1.33
CA ILE A 155 6.88 -1.27 1.31
C ILE A 155 6.94 -0.41 2.58
N LEU A 156 6.76 0.89 2.43
CA LEU A 156 6.90 1.88 3.50
C LEU A 156 5.59 2.61 3.74
N LEU A 157 5.30 2.86 5.02
CA LEU A 157 4.27 3.80 5.45
C LEU A 157 4.68 5.24 5.17
N LYS A 158 3.70 6.14 5.12
CA LYS A 158 3.93 7.58 4.92
C LYS A 158 4.92 8.13 5.94
N SER A 159 4.78 7.79 7.22
CA SER A 159 5.67 8.26 8.30
C SER A 159 7.16 7.94 8.06
N LYS A 160 7.46 6.86 7.32
CA LYS A 160 8.82 6.40 6.99
C LYS A 160 9.33 6.95 5.66
N THR A 161 8.60 7.90 5.07
CA THR A 161 8.93 8.44 3.74
C THR A 161 9.18 9.93 3.81
N PRO A 162 9.81 10.51 2.78
CA PRO A 162 9.89 11.96 2.60
C PRO A 162 8.53 12.66 2.52
N PHE A 163 7.43 11.94 2.33
CA PHE A 163 6.07 12.51 2.32
C PHE A 163 5.50 12.68 3.74
N ALA A 164 6.19 12.20 4.79
CA ALA A 164 5.72 12.30 6.17
C ALA A 164 5.30 13.72 6.58
N PRO A 165 6.07 14.79 6.29
CA PRO A 165 5.71 16.16 6.64
C PRO A 165 4.59 16.76 5.79
N LEU A 166 4.23 16.13 4.67
CA LEU A 166 3.19 16.66 3.80
C LEU A 166 1.84 16.30 4.41
N ASP A 167 1.12 17.34 4.79
CA ASP A 167 -0.23 17.25 5.35
C ASP A 167 -1.21 17.04 4.21
N TYR A 168 -1.28 15.80 3.75
CA TYR A 168 -2.41 15.33 2.96
C TYR A 168 -3.40 14.74 3.94
N ASP A 169 -4.70 14.92 3.66
CA ASP A 169 -5.88 14.43 4.39
C ASP A 169 -5.89 12.89 4.62
N TYR A 170 -4.90 12.36 5.32
CA TYR A 170 -4.78 10.95 5.67
C TYR A 170 -5.24 10.79 7.11
N TYR A 171 -6.44 10.26 7.26
CA TYR A 171 -7.23 10.33 8.49
C TYR A 171 -6.90 9.26 9.53
N ILE A 172 -6.06 8.26 9.21
CA ILE A 172 -5.83 7.10 10.08
C ILE A 172 -4.45 7.12 10.72
N LEU A 173 -4.40 6.76 12.00
CA LEU A 173 -3.18 6.77 12.79
C LEU A 173 -2.40 5.47 12.59
N GLU A 174 -1.15 5.57 12.17
CA GLU A 174 -0.25 4.42 12.06
C GLU A 174 0.12 3.92 13.48
N ARG A 175 0.04 2.60 13.72
CA ARG A 175 0.51 2.00 14.99
C ARG A 175 1.99 2.34 15.22
N PRO A 176 2.38 2.89 16.38
CA PRO A 176 3.78 3.21 16.66
C PRO A 176 4.70 1.97 16.61
N GLY A 177 5.93 2.15 16.13
CA GLY A 177 6.99 1.14 16.24
C GLY A 177 6.96 -0.03 15.25
N GLN A 178 6.06 0.00 14.26
CA GLN A 178 6.10 -0.93 13.11
C GLN A 178 7.11 -0.49 12.06
#